data_AF-A0A1B9P9V5-F1
#
_entry.id   AF-A0A1B9P9V5-F1
#
_cell.length_a   1.000
_cell.length_b   1.000
_cell.length_c   1.000
_cell.angle_alpha   90.00
_cell.angle_beta   90.00
_cell.angle_gamma   90.00
#
_symmetry.space_group_name_H-M   'P 1'
#
loop_
_entity.id
_entity.type
_entity.pdbx_description
1 polymer ?
#
loop_
_entity_poly.entity_id
_entity_poly.type
_entity_poly.pdbx_seq_one_letter_code
_entity_poly.pdbx_strand_id
1 'polypeptide(L)'
;MNSRFWLHVGIAIGLFIFFFIASFVFHIYEVFYFFSFLAYGVLIFNLLSAIVYADQWFHYVLCSVLLIILGTFASIDVLSAKEELLESWIEVKWLGLTINNIDSYIQILLILINIFTGSLAANTLFYGLCKKNSTVK
;
A
#
# COMPACT_ATOMS: atom_id res chain seq x y z
N MET A 1 5.27 3.49 -26.85
CA MET A 1 4.87 2.77 -25.62
C MET A 1 6.12 2.64 -24.76
N ASN A 2 6.17 3.23 -23.56
CA ASN A 2 7.41 3.28 -22.77
C ASN A 2 7.64 1.93 -22.07
N SER A 3 8.60 1.14 -22.56
CA SER A 3 8.88 -0.21 -22.04
C SER A 3 9.26 -0.20 -20.56
N ARG A 4 9.91 0.87 -20.07
CA ARG A 4 10.30 0.99 -18.66
C ARG A 4 9.10 1.15 -17.72
N PHE A 5 8.08 1.89 -18.14
CA PHE A 5 6.83 2.02 -17.37
C PHE A 5 6.21 0.64 -17.12
N TRP A 6 6.01 -0.12 -18.20
CA TRP A 6 5.41 -1.45 -18.12
C TRP A 6 6.25 -2.45 -17.36
N LEU A 7 7.58 -2.33 -17.42
CA LEU A 7 8.48 -3.13 -16.59
C LEU A 7 8.22 -2.87 -15.09
N HIS A 8 8.20 -1.61 -14.66
CA HIS A 8 7.96 -1.27 -13.25
C HIS A 8 6.57 -1.70 -12.77
N VAL A 9 5.53 -1.49 -13.58
CA VAL A 9 4.17 -1.96 -13.27
C VAL A 9 4.11 -3.48 -13.19
N GLY A 10 4.73 -4.18 -14.15
CA GLY A 10 4.81 -5.63 -14.16
C GLY A 10 5.55 -6.19 -12.95
N ILE A 11 6.66 -5.57 -12.55
CA ILE A 11 7.40 -5.93 -11.33
C ILE A 11 6.54 -5.66 -10.10
N ALA A 12 5.82 -4.53 -10.03
CA ALA A 12 4.93 -4.24 -8.90
C ALA A 12 3.83 -5.29 -8.76
N ILE A 13 3.17 -5.67 -9.86
CA ILE A 13 2.13 -6.72 -9.85
C ILE A 13 2.75 -8.08 -9.47
N GLY A 14 3.91 -8.43 -10.04
CA GLY A 14 4.61 -9.67 -9.73
C GLY A 14 5.04 -9.76 -8.27
N LEU A 15 5.58 -8.67 -7.72
CA LEU A 15 5.94 -8.56 -6.31
C LEU A 15 4.72 -8.63 -5.40
N PHE A 16 3.59 -8.02 -5.80
CA PHE A 16 2.36 -8.10 -5.02
C PHE A 16 1.90 -9.56 -4.91
N ILE A 17 1.84 -10.28 -6.03
CA ILE A 17 1.48 -11.71 -6.04
C ILE A 17 2.49 -12.52 -5.23
N PHE A 18 3.79 -12.26 -5.39
CA PHE A 18 4.84 -12.95 -4.65
C PHE A 18 4.70 -12.75 -3.14
N PHE A 19 4.55 -11.50 -2.68
CA PHE A 19 4.38 -11.19 -1.25
C PHE A 19 3.07 -11.76 -0.71
N PHE A 20 1.99 -11.73 -1.49
CA PHE A 20 0.72 -12.31 -1.10
C PHE A 20 0.83 -13.82 -0.90
N ILE A 21 1.39 -14.55 -1.87
CA ILE A 21 1.62 -16.00 -1.76
C ILE A 21 2.58 -16.30 -0.61
N ALA A 22 3.67 -15.54 -0.48
CA ALA A 22 4.63 -15.74 0.58
C ALA A 22 4.01 -15.58 1.98
N SER A 23 3.19 -14.53 2.15
CA SER A 23 2.45 -14.30 3.38
C SER A 23 1.45 -15.43 3.67
N PHE A 24 0.68 -15.82 2.66
CA PHE A 24 -0.40 -16.82 2.80
C PHE A 24 0.12 -18.24 3.04
N VAL A 25 1.17 -18.66 2.31
CA VAL A 25 1.67 -20.04 2.37
C VAL A 25 2.61 -20.27 3.56
N PHE A 26 3.46 -19.29 3.86
CA PHE A 26 4.49 -19.45 4.89
C PHE A 26 4.13 -18.79 6.21
N HIS A 27 2.92 -18.22 6.33
CA HIS A 27 2.45 -17.52 7.54
C HIS A 27 3.48 -16.54 8.09
N ILE A 28 4.18 -15.81 7.19
CA ILE A 28 5.34 -14.97 7.54
C ILE A 28 4.95 -13.88 8.56
N TYR A 29 3.68 -13.47 8.56
CA TYR A 29 3.12 -12.51 9.51
C TYR A 29 3.19 -12.98 10.97
N GLU A 30 3.18 -14.30 11.23
CA GLU A 30 3.32 -14.85 12.59
C GLU A 30 4.72 -14.66 13.17
N VAL A 31 5.74 -14.63 12.31
CA VAL A 31 7.15 -14.49 12.73
C VAL A 31 7.64 -13.05 12.60
N PHE A 32 7.13 -12.32 11.60
CA PHE A 32 7.54 -10.96 11.30
C PHE A 32 6.31 -10.07 11.06
N TYR A 33 5.75 -9.54 12.15
CA TYR A 33 4.54 -8.72 12.16
C TYR A 33 4.57 -7.49 11.23
N PHE A 34 5.74 -6.96 10.90
CA PHE A 34 5.90 -5.80 10.00
C PHE A 34 6.10 -6.17 8.52
N PHE A 35 6.00 -7.46 8.17
CA PHE A 35 6.22 -7.95 6.81
C PHE A 35 5.35 -7.23 5.78
N SER A 36 4.03 -7.21 6.02
CA SER A 36 3.08 -6.60 5.10
C SER A 36 3.34 -5.10 4.93
N PHE A 37 3.67 -4.38 6.01
CA PHE A 37 4.01 -2.96 5.93
C PHE A 37 5.22 -2.68 5.02
N LEU A 38 6.30 -3.48 5.16
CA LEU A 38 7.47 -3.35 4.29
C LEU A 38 7.16 -3.74 2.84
N ALA A 39 6.39 -4.81 2.63
CA ALA A 39 5.97 -5.25 1.31
C ALA A 39 5.19 -4.14 0.58
N TYR A 40 4.21 -3.52 1.25
CA TYR A 40 3.47 -2.38 0.69
C TYR A 40 4.37 -1.17 0.42
N GLY A 41 5.33 -0.88 1.30
CA GLY A 41 6.31 0.19 1.08
C GLY A 41 7.12 -0.01 -0.21
N VAL A 42 7.61 -1.24 -0.45
CA VAL A 42 8.34 -1.60 -1.68
C VAL A 42 7.45 -1.47 -2.92
N LEU A 43 6.20 -1.91 -2.83
CA LEU A 43 5.23 -1.83 -3.93
C LEU A 43 4.89 -0.37 -4.29
N ILE A 44 4.63 0.47 -3.28
CA ILE A 44 4.39 1.90 -3.48
C ILE A 44 5.62 2.56 -4.11
N PHE A 45 6.82 2.28 -3.61
CA PHE A 45 8.06 2.83 -4.18
C PHE A 45 8.25 2.44 -5.66
N ASN A 46 7.92 1.21 -6.03
CA ASN A 46 8.02 0.75 -7.41
C ASN A 46 6.98 1.42 -8.32
N LEU A 47 5.74 1.61 -7.84
CA LEU A 47 4.73 2.36 -8.58
C LEU A 47 5.11 3.84 -8.74
N LEU A 48 5.70 4.46 -7.72
CA LEU A 48 6.26 5.82 -7.82
C LEU A 48 7.39 5.89 -8.84
N SER A 49 8.24 4.86 -8.89
CA SER A 49 9.28 4.74 -9.91
C SER A 49 8.69 4.57 -11.32
N ALA A 50 7.58 3.84 -11.46
CA ALA A 50 6.87 3.71 -12.73
C ALA A 50 6.39 5.08 -13.25
N ILE A 51 5.86 5.93 -12.36
CA ILE A 51 5.34 7.27 -12.72
C ILE A 51 6.41 8.14 -13.37
N VAL A 52 7.69 8.02 -12.99
CA VAL A 52 8.80 8.76 -13.61
C VAL A 52 8.90 8.49 -15.13
N TYR A 53 8.52 7.29 -15.55
CA TYR A 53 8.53 6.86 -16.96
C TYR A 53 7.15 6.94 -17.62
N ALA A 54 6.16 7.58 -16.98
CA ALA A 54 4.83 7.69 -17.52
C ALA A 54 4.74 8.75 -18.62
N ASP A 55 4.48 8.31 -19.86
CA ASP A 55 4.32 9.21 -21.01
C ASP A 55 2.86 9.48 -21.41
N GLN A 56 1.92 8.63 -20.99
CA GLN A 56 0.50 8.72 -21.40
C GLN A 56 -0.39 9.02 -20.19
N TRP A 57 -1.49 9.76 -20.41
CA TRP A 57 -2.46 10.09 -19.35
C TRP A 57 -2.97 8.84 -18.61
N PHE A 58 -3.22 7.77 -19.36
CA PHE A 58 -3.69 6.50 -18.81
C PHE A 58 -2.66 5.87 -17.85
N HIS A 59 -1.36 6.07 -18.05
CA HIS A 59 -0.32 5.56 -17.14
C HIS A 59 -0.48 6.16 -15.73
N TYR A 60 -0.75 7.46 -15.65
CA TYR A 60 -0.99 8.14 -14.38
C TYR A 60 -2.29 7.65 -13.72
N VAL A 61 -3.37 7.51 -14.49
CA VAL A 61 -4.63 6.95 -14.00
C VAL A 61 -4.44 5.53 -13.47
N LEU A 62 -3.74 4.67 -14.21
CA LEU A 62 -3.45 3.31 -13.80
C LEU A 62 -2.63 3.28 -12.50
N CYS A 63 -1.56 4.06 -12.40
CA CYS A 63 -0.77 4.16 -11.16
C CYS A 63 -1.59 4.68 -9.98
N SER A 64 -2.45 5.69 -10.17
CA SER A 64 -3.36 6.18 -9.13
C SER A 64 -4.31 5.09 -8.64
N VAL A 65 -4.92 4.33 -9.55
CA VAL A 65 -5.83 3.22 -9.20
C VAL A 65 -5.06 2.13 -8.44
N LEU A 66 -3.87 1.76 -8.90
CA LEU A 66 -3.05 0.75 -8.21
C LEU A 66 -2.62 1.20 -6.81
N LEU A 67 -2.26 2.48 -6.63
CA LEU A 67 -1.95 3.04 -5.31
C LEU A 67 -3.15 2.99 -4.36
N ILE A 68 -4.37 3.29 -4.85
CA ILE A 68 -5.59 3.16 -4.06
C ILE A 68 -5.83 1.70 -3.66
N ILE A 69 -5.70 0.76 -4.60
CA ILE A 69 -5.87 -0.68 -4.32
C ILE A 69 -4.87 -1.13 -3.25
N LEU A 70 -3.59 -0.76 -3.35
CA LEU A 70 -2.58 -1.09 -2.34
C LEU A 70 -2.92 -0.48 -0.96
N GLY A 71 -3.39 0.76 -0.92
CA GLY A 71 -3.84 1.40 0.33
C GLY A 71 -5.01 0.67 0.98
N THR A 72 -5.96 0.20 0.17
CA THR A 72 -7.09 -0.61 0.64
C THR A 72 -6.62 -1.95 1.20
N PHE A 73 -5.75 -2.67 0.49
CA PHE A 73 -5.21 -3.95 0.96
C PHE A 73 -4.39 -3.78 2.24
N ALA A 74 -3.54 -2.75 2.33
CA ALA A 74 -2.80 -2.43 3.55
C ALA A 74 -3.74 -2.13 4.73
N SER A 75 -4.87 -1.48 4.48
CA SER A 75 -5.89 -1.23 5.50
C SER A 75 -6.59 -2.52 5.96
N ILE A 76 -6.90 -3.43 5.03
CA ILE A 76 -7.49 -4.73 5.35
C ILE A 76 -6.51 -5.55 6.21
N ASP A 77 -5.24 -5.62 5.81
CA ASP A 77 -4.21 -6.35 6.56
C ASP A 77 -4.06 -5.82 8.00
N VAL A 78 -4.06 -4.50 8.18
CA VAL A 78 -4.00 -3.89 9.52
C VAL A 78 -5.24 -4.22 10.35
N LEU A 79 -6.42 -4.27 9.72
CA LEU A 79 -7.67 -4.62 10.41
C LEU A 79 -7.69 -6.10 10.80
N SER A 80 -7.23 -7.00 9.94
CA SER A 80 -7.12 -8.43 10.25
C SER A 80 -6.08 -8.69 11.33
N ALA A 81 -4.92 -8.01 11.28
CA ALA A 81 -3.90 -8.11 12.33
C ALA A 81 -4.40 -7.61 13.70
N LYS A 82 -5.34 -6.65 13.74
CA LYS A 82 -5.99 -6.22 14.99
C LYS A 82 -6.77 -7.37 15.64
N GLU A 83 -7.51 -8.16 14.86
CA GLU A 83 -8.29 -9.29 15.39
C GLU A 83 -7.38 -10.34 16.00
N GLU A 84 -6.29 -10.71 15.31
CA GLU A 84 -5.26 -11.62 15.82
C GLU A 84 -4.52 -11.06 17.05
N LEU A 85 -4.21 -9.76 17.05
CA LEU A 85 -3.61 -9.09 18.20
C LEU A 85 -4.54 -9.12 19.40
N LEU A 86 -5.84 -8.84 19.25
CA LEU A 86 -6.78 -8.88 20.37
C LEU A 86 -6.93 -10.28 20.98
N GLU A 87 -6.87 -11.33 20.15
CA GLU A 87 -6.90 -12.72 20.62
C GLU A 87 -5.60 -13.11 21.35
N SER A 88 -4.44 -12.80 20.77
CA SER A 88 -3.13 -13.11 21.37
C SER A 88 -2.80 -12.25 22.60
N TRP A 89 -3.42 -11.08 22.72
CA TRP A 89 -3.16 -10.15 23.81
C TRP A 89 -3.76 -10.56 25.15
N ILE A 90 -4.70 -11.51 25.14
CA ILE A 90 -5.13 -12.24 26.34
C ILE A 90 -3.92 -12.88 27.05
N GLU A 91 -2.82 -13.15 26.34
CA GLU A 91 -1.63 -13.81 26.89
C GLU A 91 -0.50 -12.84 27.31
N VAL A 92 -0.46 -11.60 26.82
CA VAL A 92 0.72 -10.71 26.97
C VAL A 92 0.38 -9.37 27.63
N LYS A 93 0.27 -9.38 28.97
CA LYS A 93 0.08 -8.19 29.84
C LYS A 93 1.26 -7.19 29.85
N TRP A 94 2.34 -7.43 29.12
CA TRP A 94 3.64 -6.80 29.37
C TRP A 94 3.78 -5.36 28.83
N LEU A 95 2.92 -4.92 27.92
CA LEU A 95 3.06 -3.62 27.24
C LEU A 95 2.24 -2.46 27.86
N GLY A 96 1.41 -2.71 28.88
CA GLY A 96 0.57 -1.67 29.51
C GLY A 96 -0.45 -0.99 28.58
N LEU A 97 -0.49 -1.40 27.31
CA LEU A 97 -1.57 -1.12 26.38
C LEU A 97 -2.85 -1.76 26.99
N THR A 98 -4.01 -1.13 26.83
CA THR A 98 -5.31 -1.69 27.21
C THR A 98 -6.14 -1.96 25.96
N ILE A 99 -7.04 -2.96 25.99
CA ILE A 99 -7.96 -3.30 24.87
C ILE A 99 -8.60 -2.04 24.27
N ASN A 100 -8.97 -1.09 25.13
CA ASN A 100 -9.58 0.19 24.75
C ASN A 100 -8.64 1.12 23.94
N ASN A 101 -7.33 1.04 24.13
CA ASN A 101 -6.35 1.89 23.46
C ASN A 101 -5.87 1.31 22.12
N ILE A 102 -5.79 -0.02 21.96
CA ILE A 102 -5.39 -0.64 20.69
C ILE A 102 -6.38 -0.32 19.57
N ASP A 103 -7.68 -0.38 19.84
CA ASP A 103 -8.67 -0.03 18.82
C ASP A 103 -8.49 1.40 18.31
N SER A 104 -8.24 2.35 19.23
CA SER A 104 -7.96 3.74 18.88
C SER A 104 -6.67 3.89 18.05
N TYR A 105 -5.60 3.18 18.41
CA TYR A 105 -4.34 3.23 17.65
C TYR A 105 -4.47 2.62 16.26
N ILE A 106 -5.18 1.49 16.12
CA ILE A 106 -5.43 0.86 14.82
C ILE A 106 -6.27 1.78 13.95
N GLN A 107 -7.32 2.42 14.48
CA GLN A 107 -8.11 3.40 13.73
C GLN A 107 -7.25 4.58 13.25
N ILE A 108 -6.40 5.12 14.11
CA ILE A 108 -5.45 6.18 13.71
C ILE A 108 -4.54 5.70 12.58
N LEU A 109 -3.99 4.48 12.69
CA LEU A 109 -3.12 3.90 11.68
C LEU A 109 -3.86 3.74 10.32
N LEU A 110 -5.08 3.23 10.34
CA LEU A 110 -5.93 3.09 9.14
C LEU A 110 -6.22 4.45 8.49
N ILE A 111 -6.51 5.47 9.29
CA ILE A 111 -6.71 6.84 8.80
C ILE A 111 -5.43 7.34 8.13
N LEU A 112 -4.27 7.18 8.77
CA LEU A 112 -2.98 7.62 8.23
C LEU A 112 -2.64 6.92 6.91
N ILE A 113 -2.83 5.59 6.83
CA ILE A 113 -2.58 4.80 5.61
C ILE A 113 -3.47 5.30 4.47
N ASN A 114 -4.76 5.52 4.73
CA ASN A 114 -5.70 5.96 3.71
C ASN A 114 -5.45 7.41 3.25
N ILE A 115 -5.12 8.32 4.18
CA ILE A 115 -4.73 9.69 3.83
C ILE A 115 -3.46 9.69 2.98
N PHE A 116 -2.46 8.91 3.38
CA PHE A 116 -1.18 8.83 2.67
C PHE A 116 -1.34 8.28 1.26
N THR A 117 -1.96 7.10 1.12
CA THR A 117 -2.15 6.45 -0.19
C THR A 117 -3.11 7.24 -1.08
N GLY A 118 -4.19 7.80 -0.51
CA GLY A 118 -5.12 8.68 -1.20
C GLY A 118 -4.45 9.97 -1.70
N SER A 119 -3.63 10.62 -0.89
CA SER A 119 -2.88 11.81 -1.28
C SER A 119 -1.89 11.51 -2.42
N LEU A 120 -1.15 10.40 -2.33
CA LEU A 120 -0.25 9.95 -3.39
C LEU A 120 -0.98 9.68 -4.70
N ALA A 121 -2.11 8.97 -4.65
CA ALA A 121 -2.93 8.68 -5.81
C ALA A 121 -3.50 9.94 -6.45
N ALA A 122 -4.01 10.88 -5.64
CA ALA A 122 -4.53 12.16 -6.10
C ALA A 122 -3.44 13.00 -6.76
N ASN A 123 -2.28 13.14 -6.12
CA ASN A 123 -1.15 13.90 -6.68
C ASN A 123 -0.67 13.32 -8.01
N THR A 124 -0.61 11.98 -8.11
CA THR A 124 -0.26 11.29 -9.36
C THR A 124 -1.28 11.61 -10.47
N LEU A 125 -2.57 11.58 -10.14
CA LEU A 125 -3.65 11.87 -11.07
C LEU A 125 -3.61 13.34 -11.53
N PHE A 126 -3.49 14.28 -10.59
CA PHE A 126 -3.40 15.71 -10.86
C PHE A 126 -2.18 16.01 -11.73
N TYR A 127 -1.01 15.44 -11.41
CA TYR A 127 0.18 15.60 -12.23
C TYR A 127 -0.04 15.12 -13.68
N GLY A 128 -0.66 13.94 -13.86
CA GLY A 128 -0.99 13.42 -15.19
C GLY A 128 -1.97 14.29 -15.98
N LEU A 129 -3.00 14.82 -15.31
CA LEU A 129 -4.00 15.70 -15.92
C LEU A 129 -3.43 17.08 -16.27
N CYS A 130 -2.63 17.68 -15.38
CA CYS A 130 -2.01 18.98 -15.60
C CYS A 130 -0.91 18.94 -16.65
N LYS A 131 -0.11 17.86 -16.72
CA LYS A 131 0.91 17.67 -17.76
C LYS A 131 0.29 17.72 -19.17
N LYS A 132 -0.89 17.11 -19.36
CA LYS A 132 -1.64 17.22 -20.63
C LYS A 132 -1.99 18.67 -20.97
N ASN A 133 -2.51 19.43 -20.00
CA ASN A 133 -2.90 20.83 -20.23
C ASN A 133 -1.72 21.72 -20.64
N SER A 134 -0.49 21.38 -20.24
CA SER A 134 0.71 22.11 -20.65
C SER A 134 1.23 21.73 -22.06
N THR A 135 0.85 20.56 -22.58
CA THR A 135 1.24 20.06 -23.91
C THR A 135 0.22 20.32 -25.01
N VAL A 136 -0.98 20.79 -24.68
CA VAL A 136 -1.93 21.32 -25.66
C VAL A 136 -1.49 22.75 -25.96
N LYS A 137 -0.62 22.90 -26.96
CA LYS A 137 -0.41 24.15 -27.70
C LYS A 137 -1.18 24.09 -29.00
#